data_AF-J9GJS0-F1
#
_entry.id   AF-J9GJS0-F1
#
_cell.length_a   1.000
_cell.length_b   1.000
_cell.length_c   1.000
_cell.angle_alpha   90.00
_cell.angle_beta   90.00
_cell.angle_gamma   90.00
#
_symmetry.space_group_name_H-M   'P 1'
#
loop_
_entity.id
_entity.type
_entity.pdbx_description
1 polymer ?
#
loop_
_entity_poly.entity_id
_entity_poly.type
_entity_poly.pdbx_seq_one_letter_code
_entity_poly.pdbx_strand_id
1 'polypeptide(L)'
;MNKITVYNASAGSGKTFTLAAQYIAILLKDNPNMYRHILAVTFTNKATAEMKERILQRLWDLAHLPEYFTTKDNDFYAEIAKLLPELSLEELKRRASTALQSLTHDYDHFYVQTIDAFFQSLLTNLAHEMGLAAGFKVDLDDKEAIRKGVERLMSKIDNNKELKEWVLNYIKERISDNQRWDITAEVTTLANEIMKEQFMQHEAALNAQLSNSQLLSKYRRELSARRDNASQIIIEAAKTFDASITELCDNGYATFSRGGQVLQPFISRLMNGDFREPSDSIKIIG
;
A
#
# COMPACT_ATOMS: atom_id res chain seq x y z
N MET A 1 36.04 -12.88 6.09
CA MET A 1 35.19 -11.68 6.29
C MET A 1 34.28 -11.56 5.08
N ASN A 2 32.96 -11.72 5.25
CA ASN A 2 32.02 -11.44 4.17
C ASN A 2 31.97 -9.92 3.96
N LYS A 3 32.43 -9.46 2.79
CA LYS A 3 32.44 -8.05 2.42
C LYS A 3 31.02 -7.66 1.98
N ILE A 4 30.37 -6.78 2.73
CA ILE A 4 29.12 -6.16 2.31
C ILE A 4 29.47 -5.02 1.35
N THR A 5 28.90 -5.06 0.15
CA THR A 5 29.08 -4.01 -0.86
C THR A 5 27.77 -3.24 -1.01
N VAL A 6 27.80 -1.94 -0.76
CA VAL A 6 26.63 -1.06 -0.88
C VAL A 6 26.80 -0.19 -2.12
N TYR A 7 25.83 -0.26 -3.04
CA TYR A 7 25.79 0.58 -4.23
C TYR A 7 24.77 1.71 -4.02
N ASN A 8 25.28 2.90 -3.70
CA ASN A 8 24.47 4.11 -3.70
C ASN A 8 24.26 4.59 -5.11
N ALA A 9 23.02 4.92 -5.43
CA ALA A 9 22.70 5.31 -6.77
C ALA A 9 21.45 6.20 -6.79
N SER A 10 21.47 7.25 -7.61
CA SER A 10 20.35 8.16 -7.87
C SER A 10 19.53 7.69 -9.08
N ALA A 11 18.43 8.37 -9.42
CA ALA A 11 17.72 8.10 -10.68
C ALA A 11 18.68 8.30 -11.89
N GLY A 12 18.65 7.38 -12.85
CA GLY A 12 19.50 7.46 -14.07
C GLY A 12 20.98 7.05 -13.92
N SER A 13 21.44 6.66 -12.73
CA SER A 13 22.86 6.36 -12.45
C SER A 13 23.33 4.94 -12.83
N GLY A 14 22.55 4.19 -13.62
CA GLY A 14 22.98 2.86 -14.10
C GLY A 14 22.85 1.71 -13.09
N LYS A 15 22.09 1.86 -12.00
CA LYS A 15 21.86 0.78 -10.98
C LYS A 15 21.63 -0.60 -11.56
N THR A 16 20.67 -0.66 -12.47
CA THR A 16 20.21 -1.89 -13.09
C THR A 16 21.25 -2.48 -14.03
N PHE A 17 22.11 -1.64 -14.60
CA PHE A 17 23.28 -2.08 -15.36
C PHE A 17 24.33 -2.71 -14.43
N THR A 18 24.73 -2.01 -13.37
CA THR A 18 25.73 -2.50 -12.42
C THR A 18 25.27 -3.78 -11.73
N LEU A 19 24.02 -3.85 -11.26
CA LEU A 19 23.48 -5.05 -10.62
C LEU A 19 23.46 -6.26 -11.58
N ALA A 20 23.09 -6.05 -12.84
CA ALA A 20 23.13 -7.13 -13.84
C ALA A 20 24.57 -7.59 -14.12
N ALA A 21 25.53 -6.66 -14.22
CA ALA A 21 26.94 -6.99 -14.41
C ALA A 21 27.49 -7.80 -13.22
N GLN A 22 27.18 -7.40 -11.98
CA GLN A 22 27.57 -8.13 -10.77
C GLN A 22 26.93 -9.52 -10.71
N TYR A 23 25.62 -9.62 -10.99
CA TYR A 23 24.93 -10.90 -11.02
C TYR A 23 25.59 -11.86 -12.02
N ILE A 24 25.85 -11.38 -13.24
CA ILE A 24 26.48 -12.18 -14.29
C ILE A 24 27.92 -12.53 -13.93
N ALA A 25 28.68 -11.61 -13.33
CA ALA A 25 30.04 -11.92 -12.87
C ALA A 25 30.05 -13.07 -11.85
N ILE A 26 29.13 -13.06 -10.88
CA ILE A 26 28.99 -14.16 -9.91
C ILE A 26 28.58 -15.46 -10.62
N LEU A 27 27.60 -15.38 -11.52
CA LEU A 27 27.10 -16.53 -12.26
C LEU A 27 28.19 -17.21 -13.11
N LEU A 28 29.06 -16.44 -13.74
CA LEU A 28 30.07 -16.95 -14.67
C LEU A 28 31.40 -17.32 -14.01
N LYS A 29 31.57 -17.08 -12.72
CA LYS A 29 32.86 -17.24 -12.03
C LYS A 29 33.33 -18.69 -11.92
N ASP A 30 32.44 -19.60 -11.55
CA ASP A 30 32.82 -20.98 -11.19
C ASP A 30 32.10 -22.04 -12.04
N ASN A 31 30.79 -22.24 -11.81
CA ASN A 31 30.00 -23.35 -12.37
C ASN A 31 28.77 -22.83 -13.14
N PRO A 32 28.40 -23.42 -14.29
CA PRO A 32 27.17 -23.08 -15.03
C PRO A 32 25.88 -23.07 -14.20
N ASN A 33 25.81 -23.83 -13.11
CA ASN A 33 24.64 -23.92 -12.23
C ASN A 33 24.64 -22.94 -11.06
N MET A 34 25.55 -21.97 -11.05
CA MET A 34 25.67 -21.00 -9.94
C MET A 34 24.39 -20.18 -9.74
N TYR A 35 23.52 -20.04 -10.75
CA TYR A 35 22.23 -19.34 -10.61
C TYR A 35 21.35 -19.92 -9.48
N ARG A 36 21.47 -21.22 -9.17
CA ARG A 36 20.73 -21.87 -8.07
C ARG A 36 21.18 -21.41 -6.68
N HIS A 37 22.36 -20.80 -6.59
CA HIS A 37 22.97 -20.33 -5.36
C HIS A 37 22.98 -18.80 -5.24
N ILE A 38 22.38 -18.09 -6.20
CA ILE A 38 22.26 -16.64 -6.17
C ILE A 38 20.80 -16.28 -5.87
N LEU A 39 20.58 -15.54 -4.79
CA LEU A 39 19.28 -14.97 -4.46
C LEU A 39 19.30 -13.47 -4.77
N ALA A 40 18.42 -13.04 -5.67
CA ALA A 40 18.15 -11.62 -5.93
C ALA A 40 16.71 -11.27 -5.54
N VAL A 41 16.57 -10.28 -4.65
CA VAL A 41 15.27 -9.85 -4.13
C VAL A 41 14.93 -8.45 -4.61
N THR A 42 13.66 -8.22 -4.96
CA THR A 42 13.15 -6.91 -5.41
C THR A 42 11.85 -6.54 -4.70
N PHE A 43 11.45 -5.27 -4.78
CA PHE A 43 10.20 -4.80 -4.17
C PHE A 43 8.94 -5.15 -4.96
N THR A 44 9.03 -5.37 -6.27
CA THR A 44 7.84 -5.55 -7.11
C THR A 44 8.00 -6.68 -8.13
N ASN A 45 6.88 -7.30 -8.51
CA ASN A 45 6.85 -8.33 -9.54
C ASN A 45 7.37 -7.80 -10.89
N LYS A 46 7.11 -6.53 -11.20
CA LYS A 46 7.61 -5.88 -12.41
C LYS A 46 9.14 -5.79 -12.40
N ALA A 47 9.74 -5.34 -11.29
CA ALA A 47 11.19 -5.27 -11.16
C ALA A 47 11.84 -6.67 -11.21
N THR A 48 11.19 -7.69 -10.66
CA THR A 48 11.60 -9.09 -10.79
C THR A 48 11.65 -9.51 -12.26
N ALA A 49 10.57 -9.29 -13.02
CA ALA A 49 10.49 -9.65 -14.43
C ALA A 49 11.56 -8.91 -15.27
N GLU A 50 11.68 -7.60 -15.10
CA GLU A 50 12.70 -6.78 -15.78
C GLU A 50 14.12 -7.25 -15.47
N MET A 51 14.39 -7.67 -14.22
CA MET A 51 15.70 -8.18 -13.82
C MET A 51 15.99 -9.55 -14.46
N LYS A 52 15.01 -10.46 -14.50
CA LYS A 52 15.15 -11.76 -15.17
C LYS A 52 15.43 -11.61 -16.66
N GLU A 53 14.61 -10.80 -17.35
CA GLU A 53 14.77 -10.51 -18.78
C GLU A 53 16.16 -9.93 -19.07
N ARG A 54 16.59 -8.95 -18.26
CA ARG A 54 17.90 -8.33 -18.42
C ARG A 54 19.05 -9.34 -18.26
N ILE A 55 18.99 -10.22 -17.27
CA ILE A 55 20.04 -11.23 -17.05
C ILE A 55 20.11 -12.18 -18.25
N LEU A 56 18.97 -12.69 -18.72
CA LEU A 56 18.90 -13.57 -19.89
C LEU A 56 19.44 -12.90 -21.15
N GLN A 57 19.00 -11.67 -21.42
CA GLN A 57 19.44 -10.90 -22.59
C GLN A 57 20.95 -10.68 -22.55
N ARG A 58 21.51 -10.32 -21.39
CA ARG A 58 22.95 -10.11 -21.25
C ARG A 58 23.77 -11.38 -21.39
N LEU A 59 23.28 -12.52 -20.90
CA LEU A 59 23.92 -13.81 -21.16
C LEU A 59 23.91 -14.15 -22.65
N TRP A 60 22.80 -13.88 -23.33
CA TRP A 60 22.68 -14.08 -24.78
C TRP A 60 23.64 -13.17 -25.56
N ASP A 61 23.69 -11.87 -25.22
CA ASP A 61 24.59 -10.89 -25.83
C ASP A 61 26.05 -11.34 -25.69
N LEU A 62 26.45 -11.78 -24.48
CA LEU A 62 27.81 -12.27 -24.20
C LEU A 62 28.15 -13.56 -24.95
N ALA A 63 27.19 -14.47 -25.12
CA ALA A 63 27.40 -15.72 -25.84
C ALA A 63 27.61 -15.52 -27.35
N HIS A 64 27.05 -14.45 -27.92
CA HIS A 64 27.07 -14.17 -29.37
C HIS A 64 28.00 -13.01 -29.77
N LEU A 65 28.97 -12.67 -28.91
CA LEU A 65 29.97 -11.66 -29.25
C LEU A 65 30.80 -12.08 -30.50
N PRO A 66 31.07 -11.16 -31.43
CA PRO A 66 31.96 -11.40 -32.59
C PRO A 66 33.35 -11.92 -32.19
N GLU A 67 34.04 -12.63 -33.10
CA GLU A 67 35.41 -13.13 -32.87
C GLU A 67 36.43 -12.01 -32.60
N TYR A 68 36.26 -10.86 -33.24
CA TYR A 68 37.12 -9.68 -33.05
C TYR A 68 36.35 -8.59 -32.30
N PHE A 69 36.13 -8.82 -31.00
CA PHE A 69 35.39 -7.91 -30.13
C PHE A 69 36.27 -7.32 -29.03
N THR A 70 36.18 -6.01 -28.81
CA THR A 70 37.00 -5.30 -27.81
C THR A 70 36.12 -4.64 -26.75
N THR A 71 36.74 -4.25 -25.63
CA THR A 71 36.04 -3.50 -24.57
C THR A 71 35.55 -2.12 -25.00
N LYS A 72 36.01 -1.60 -26.16
CA LYS A 72 35.53 -0.33 -26.70
C LYS A 72 34.19 -0.47 -27.44
N ASP A 73 33.81 -1.68 -27.81
CA ASP A 73 32.63 -1.95 -28.63
C ASP A 73 31.35 -2.11 -27.80
N ASN A 74 31.47 -2.38 -26.50
CA ASN A 74 30.32 -2.57 -25.61
C ASN A 74 30.68 -2.36 -24.14
N ASP A 75 30.00 -1.40 -23.51
CA ASP A 75 30.20 -1.01 -22.12
C ASP A 75 29.94 -2.16 -21.14
N PHE A 76 28.97 -3.03 -21.43
CA PHE A 76 28.64 -4.17 -20.57
C PHE A 76 29.76 -5.20 -20.58
N TYR A 77 30.29 -5.55 -21.76
CA TYR A 77 31.46 -6.42 -21.86
C TYR A 77 32.68 -5.80 -21.17
N ALA A 78 32.91 -4.50 -21.35
CA ALA A 78 33.99 -3.79 -20.67
C ALA A 78 33.89 -3.90 -19.15
N GLU A 79 32.67 -3.82 -18.60
CA GLU A 79 32.44 -4.00 -17.16
C GLU A 79 32.64 -5.44 -16.71
N ILE A 80 32.15 -6.43 -17.46
CA ILE A 80 32.36 -7.85 -17.16
C ILE A 80 33.85 -8.20 -17.19
N ALA A 81 34.61 -7.70 -18.17
CA ALA A 81 36.06 -7.92 -18.27
C ALA A 81 36.83 -7.33 -17.07
N LYS A 82 36.33 -6.25 -16.44
CA LYS A 82 36.92 -5.73 -15.19
C LYS A 82 36.60 -6.63 -13.98
N LEU A 83 35.40 -7.21 -13.95
CA LEU A 83 34.94 -8.05 -12.84
C LEU A 83 35.52 -9.47 -12.89
N LEU A 84 35.86 -9.93 -14.10
CA LEU A 84 36.38 -11.26 -14.40
C LEU A 84 37.65 -11.16 -15.28
N PRO A 85 38.73 -10.50 -14.80
CA PRO A 85 39.93 -10.24 -15.60
C PRO A 85 40.69 -11.52 -16.00
N GLU A 86 40.47 -12.62 -15.28
CA GLU A 86 41.06 -13.93 -15.57
C GLU A 86 40.39 -14.68 -16.74
N LEU A 87 39.22 -14.24 -17.22
CA LEU A 87 38.50 -14.91 -18.30
C LEU A 87 38.87 -14.35 -19.67
N SER A 88 39.26 -15.25 -20.58
CA SER A 88 39.39 -14.91 -22.00
C SER A 88 38.01 -14.70 -22.64
N LEU A 89 37.96 -13.96 -23.76
CA LEU A 89 36.72 -13.74 -24.51
C LEU A 89 36.02 -15.05 -24.92
N GLU A 90 36.80 -16.04 -25.38
CA GLU A 90 36.28 -17.34 -25.78
C GLU A 90 35.70 -18.13 -24.58
N GLU A 91 36.38 -18.11 -23.44
CA GLU A 91 35.87 -18.76 -22.24
C GLU A 91 34.62 -18.05 -21.70
N LEU A 92 34.59 -16.71 -21.76
CA LEU A 92 33.42 -15.93 -21.38
C LEU A 92 32.20 -16.29 -22.25
N LYS A 93 32.36 -16.33 -23.57
CA LYS A 93 31.30 -16.73 -24.52
C LYS A 93 30.79 -18.13 -24.22
N ARG A 94 31.72 -19.09 -24.02
CA ARG A 94 31.39 -20.48 -23.68
C ARG A 94 30.60 -20.58 -22.38
N ARG A 95 31.05 -19.91 -21.32
CA ARG A 95 30.36 -19.91 -20.01
C ARG A 95 29.00 -19.22 -20.09
N ALA A 96 28.89 -18.08 -20.78
CA ALA A 96 27.62 -17.38 -20.97
C ALA A 96 26.61 -18.25 -21.71
N SER A 97 27.04 -18.94 -22.78
CA SER A 97 26.20 -19.88 -23.53
C SER A 97 25.73 -21.06 -22.65
N THR A 98 26.66 -21.68 -21.91
CA THR A 98 26.35 -22.81 -21.03
C THR A 98 25.41 -22.41 -19.89
N ALA A 99 25.65 -21.24 -19.28
CA ALA A 99 24.82 -20.71 -18.20
C ALA A 99 23.42 -20.34 -18.71
N LEU A 100 23.31 -19.72 -19.89
CA LEU A 100 22.02 -19.41 -20.51
C LEU A 100 21.21 -20.69 -20.76
N GLN A 101 21.83 -21.72 -21.36
CA GLN A 101 21.17 -23.00 -21.60
C GLN A 101 20.72 -23.67 -20.28
N SER A 102 21.59 -23.70 -19.27
CA SER A 102 21.29 -24.32 -17.98
C SER A 102 20.15 -23.60 -17.26
N LEU A 103 20.21 -22.27 -17.19
CA LEU A 103 19.22 -21.43 -16.52
C LEU A 103 17.85 -21.50 -17.23
N THR A 104 17.83 -21.57 -18.56
CA THR A 104 16.56 -21.70 -19.32
C THR A 104 15.92 -23.08 -19.18
N HIS A 105 16.70 -24.15 -19.02
CA HIS A 105 16.17 -25.49 -18.75
C HIS A 105 15.73 -25.66 -17.29
N ASP A 106 16.37 -24.98 -16.35
CA ASP A 106 16.10 -25.06 -14.92
C ASP A 106 15.55 -23.72 -14.35
N TYR A 107 14.59 -23.13 -15.07
CA TYR A 107 14.11 -21.78 -14.82
C TYR A 107 13.43 -21.61 -13.46
N ASP A 108 12.86 -22.69 -12.93
CA ASP A 108 12.21 -22.71 -11.61
C ASP A 108 13.19 -22.44 -10.46
N HIS A 109 14.47 -22.73 -10.65
CA HIS A 109 15.54 -22.43 -9.68
C HIS A 109 16.24 -21.09 -9.94
N PHE A 110 15.69 -20.25 -10.83
CA PHE A 110 16.18 -18.89 -11.04
C PHE A 110 15.58 -17.93 -9.99
N TYR A 111 16.23 -17.86 -8.82
CA TYR A 111 15.78 -17.14 -7.63
C TYR A 111 15.95 -15.61 -7.70
N VAL A 112 15.34 -15.01 -8.73
CA VAL A 112 15.02 -13.58 -8.79
C VAL A 112 13.55 -13.45 -8.45
N GLN A 113 13.23 -12.90 -7.28
CA GLN A 113 11.87 -12.88 -6.75
C GLN A 113 11.59 -11.62 -5.94
N THR A 114 10.34 -11.40 -5.54
CA THR A 114 10.01 -10.32 -4.62
C THR A 114 10.43 -10.67 -3.20
N ILE A 115 10.59 -9.64 -2.36
CA ILE A 115 10.81 -9.79 -0.92
C ILE A 115 9.71 -10.69 -0.31
N ASP A 116 8.44 -10.45 -0.65
CA ASP A 116 7.31 -11.23 -0.13
C ASP A 116 7.38 -12.71 -0.54
N ALA A 117 7.65 -13.00 -1.82
CA ALA A 117 7.77 -14.38 -2.30
C ALA A 117 8.92 -15.13 -1.61
N PHE A 118 10.04 -14.44 -1.41
CA PHE A 118 11.17 -14.98 -0.64
C PHE A 118 10.77 -15.31 0.80
N PHE A 119 10.14 -14.37 1.51
CA PHE A 119 9.69 -14.60 2.90
C PHE A 119 8.64 -15.70 2.99
N GLN A 120 7.68 -15.75 2.06
CA GLN A 120 6.69 -16.82 2.01
C GLN A 120 7.34 -18.20 1.83
N SER A 121 8.29 -18.32 0.91
CA SER A 121 9.05 -19.56 0.69
C SER A 121 9.84 -19.96 1.94
N LEU A 122 10.55 -19.01 2.54
CA LEU A 122 11.33 -19.23 3.76
C LEU A 122 10.46 -19.72 4.93
N LEU A 123 9.36 -19.02 5.20
CA LEU A 123 8.46 -19.36 6.30
C LEU A 123 7.73 -20.67 6.06
N THR A 124 7.39 -21.01 4.81
CA THR A 124 6.79 -22.30 4.46
C THR A 124 7.77 -23.45 4.72
N ASN A 125 9.03 -23.30 4.31
CA ASN A 125 10.06 -24.31 4.57
C ASN A 125 10.30 -24.48 6.07
N LEU A 126 10.37 -23.38 6.83
CA LEU A 126 10.52 -23.43 8.28
C LEU A 126 9.31 -24.11 8.96
N ALA A 127 8.09 -23.80 8.53
CA ALA A 127 6.88 -24.42 9.06
C ALA A 127 6.90 -25.95 8.86
N HIS A 128 7.36 -26.40 7.69
CA HIS A 128 7.55 -27.81 7.41
C HIS A 128 8.60 -28.46 8.32
N GLU A 129 9.75 -27.79 8.54
CA GLU A 129 10.76 -28.26 9.51
C GLU A 129 10.23 -28.35 10.95
N MET A 130 9.29 -27.48 11.32
CA MET A 130 8.62 -27.52 12.63
C MET A 130 7.52 -28.59 12.73
N GLY A 131 7.28 -29.38 11.69
CA GLY A 131 6.24 -30.41 11.68
C GLY A 131 4.81 -29.86 11.58
N LEU A 132 4.64 -28.61 11.15
CA LEU A 132 3.32 -28.06 10.85
C LEU A 132 2.75 -28.76 9.61
N ALA A 133 1.43 -28.90 9.54
CA ALA A 133 0.75 -29.63 8.47
C ALA A 133 1.16 -29.11 7.08
N ALA A 134 1.25 -30.01 6.09
CA ALA A 134 1.70 -29.73 4.71
C ALA A 134 0.87 -28.66 3.94
N GLY A 135 -0.23 -28.17 4.53
CA GLY A 135 -1.04 -27.07 4.01
C GLY A 135 -0.88 -25.75 4.77
N PHE A 136 0.13 -25.60 5.63
CA PHE A 136 0.37 -24.37 6.38
C PHE A 136 0.72 -23.23 5.41
N LYS A 137 -0.28 -22.43 5.08
CA LYS A 137 -0.10 -21.17 4.33
C LYS A 137 0.14 -20.05 5.32
N VAL A 138 1.28 -19.39 5.16
CA VAL A 138 1.52 -18.11 5.80
C VAL A 138 0.71 -17.07 5.04
N ASP A 139 -0.36 -16.62 5.67
CA ASP A 139 -1.19 -15.54 5.15
C ASP A 139 -0.55 -14.21 5.56
N LEU A 140 -0.15 -13.42 4.57
CA LEU A 140 0.41 -12.07 4.76
C LEU A 140 -0.63 -10.99 4.43
N ASP A 141 -1.91 -11.35 4.23
CA ASP A 141 -2.96 -10.37 3.97
C ASP A 141 -3.46 -9.73 5.27
N ASP A 142 -2.94 -8.53 5.56
CA ASP A 142 -3.35 -7.71 6.69
C ASP A 142 -4.87 -7.46 6.73
N LYS A 143 -5.53 -7.34 5.57
CA LYS A 143 -6.98 -7.05 5.51
C LYS A 143 -7.78 -8.22 6.04
N GLU A 144 -7.40 -9.43 5.68
CA GLU A 144 -8.08 -10.64 6.13
C GLU A 144 -7.83 -10.90 7.62
N ALA A 145 -6.62 -10.60 8.09
CA ALA A 145 -6.29 -10.61 9.52
C ALA A 145 -7.15 -9.62 10.32
N ILE A 146 -7.26 -8.37 9.83
CA ILE A 146 -8.11 -7.33 10.43
C ILE A 146 -9.58 -7.77 10.44
N ARG A 147 -10.10 -8.26 9.30
CA ARG A 147 -11.49 -8.72 9.19
C ARG A 147 -11.81 -9.80 10.23
N LYS A 148 -10.96 -10.84 10.32
CA LYS A 148 -11.10 -11.91 11.32
C LYS A 148 -10.99 -11.38 12.76
N GLY A 149 -10.12 -10.39 12.99
CA GLY A 149 -9.99 -9.70 14.28
C GLY A 149 -11.27 -8.98 14.68
N VAL A 150 -11.87 -8.21 13.76
CA VAL A 150 -13.14 -7.50 13.98
C VAL A 150 -14.27 -8.49 14.23
N GLU A 151 -14.40 -9.57 13.45
CA GLU A 151 -15.43 -10.60 13.67
C GLU A 151 -15.31 -11.26 15.04
N ARG A 152 -14.08 -11.54 15.48
CA ARG A 152 -13.79 -12.07 16.82
C ARG A 152 -14.12 -11.07 17.92
N LEU A 153 -13.88 -9.78 17.70
CA LEU A 153 -14.28 -8.73 18.63
C LEU A 153 -15.81 -8.68 18.73
N MET A 154 -16.51 -8.59 17.59
CA MET A 154 -17.97 -8.48 17.54
C MET A 154 -18.66 -9.66 18.20
N SER A 155 -18.20 -10.89 17.94
CA SER A 155 -18.73 -12.10 18.58
C SER A 155 -18.48 -12.19 20.09
N LYS A 156 -17.53 -11.43 20.63
CA LYS A 156 -17.20 -11.40 22.06
C LYS A 156 -17.78 -10.20 22.81
N ILE A 157 -18.41 -9.25 22.12
CA ILE A 157 -19.01 -8.05 22.74
C ILE A 157 -19.96 -8.46 23.87
N ASP A 158 -20.80 -9.49 23.64
CA ASP A 158 -21.79 -9.92 24.63
C ASP A 158 -21.18 -10.42 25.94
N ASN A 159 -19.95 -10.93 25.91
CA ASN A 159 -19.27 -11.49 27.06
C ASN A 159 -18.47 -10.44 27.86
N ASN A 160 -18.39 -9.20 27.39
CA ASN A 160 -17.71 -8.10 28.07
C ASN A 160 -18.69 -6.96 28.35
N LYS A 161 -19.12 -6.84 29.61
CA LYS A 161 -20.16 -5.88 30.04
C LYS A 161 -19.79 -4.43 29.74
N GLU A 162 -18.53 -4.05 29.97
CA GLU A 162 -18.03 -2.69 29.75
C GLU A 162 -17.99 -2.35 28.26
N LEU A 163 -17.41 -3.24 27.45
CA LEU A 163 -17.37 -3.08 25.99
C LEU A 163 -18.79 -3.04 25.40
N LYS A 164 -19.68 -3.91 25.87
CA LYS A 164 -21.08 -3.95 25.45
C LYS A 164 -21.79 -2.63 25.72
N GLU A 165 -21.62 -2.07 26.91
CA GLU A 165 -22.24 -0.79 27.26
C GLU A 165 -21.73 0.35 26.38
N TRP A 166 -20.41 0.39 26.13
CA TRP A 166 -19.82 1.37 25.22
C TRP A 166 -20.36 1.25 23.79
N VAL A 167 -20.41 0.02 23.25
CA VAL A 167 -20.94 -0.26 21.91
C VAL A 167 -22.41 0.13 21.80
N LEU A 168 -23.24 -0.21 22.79
CA LEU A 168 -24.66 0.14 22.79
C LEU A 168 -24.87 1.66 22.83
N ASN A 169 -24.06 2.39 23.61
CA ASN A 169 -24.12 3.84 23.65
C ASN A 169 -23.72 4.46 22.32
N TYR A 170 -22.67 3.92 21.67
CA TYR A 170 -22.27 4.36 20.34
C TYR A 170 -23.35 4.09 19.27
N ILE A 171 -23.98 2.91 19.29
CA ILE A 171 -25.10 2.58 18.39
C ILE A 171 -26.31 3.50 18.62
N LYS A 172 -26.63 3.85 19.88
CA LYS A 172 -27.72 4.80 20.18
C LYS A 172 -27.45 6.19 19.60
N GLU A 173 -26.22 6.69 19.72
CA GLU A 173 -25.81 7.97 19.15
C GLU A 173 -25.89 7.96 17.62
N ARG A 174 -25.44 6.87 16.98
CA ARG A 174 -25.57 6.63 15.54
C ARG A 174 -27.02 6.72 15.07
N ILE A 175 -27.93 6.04 15.76
CA ILE A 175 -29.36 6.04 15.43
C ILE A 175 -29.94 7.45 15.60
N SER A 176 -29.53 8.17 16.65
CA SER A 176 -29.92 9.57 16.87
C SER A 176 -29.47 10.47 15.72
N ASP A 177 -28.29 10.21 15.15
CA ASP A 177 -27.73 10.94 14.01
C ASP A 177 -28.23 10.40 12.64
N ASN A 178 -29.31 9.61 12.64
CA ASN A 178 -29.93 8.99 11.46
C ASN A 178 -28.97 8.11 10.63
N GLN A 179 -28.00 7.49 11.30
CA GLN A 179 -27.01 6.59 10.70
C GLN A 179 -27.36 5.11 10.94
N ARG A 180 -26.73 4.21 10.19
CA ARG A 180 -26.95 2.75 10.33
C ARG A 180 -26.47 2.26 11.69
N TRP A 181 -27.18 1.29 12.25
CA TRP A 181 -26.85 0.67 13.54
C TRP A 181 -25.64 -0.26 13.48
N ASP A 182 -25.36 -0.85 12.30
CA ASP A 182 -24.19 -1.69 12.09
C ASP A 182 -22.92 -0.85 12.14
N ILE A 183 -22.03 -1.19 13.08
CA ILE A 183 -20.77 -0.51 13.36
C ILE A 183 -19.55 -1.26 12.83
N THR A 184 -19.76 -2.39 12.15
CA THR A 184 -18.67 -3.27 11.68
C THR A 184 -17.72 -2.52 10.76
N ALA A 185 -18.25 -1.66 9.89
CA ALA A 185 -17.46 -0.85 8.98
C ALA A 185 -16.57 0.13 9.76
N GLU A 186 -17.11 0.84 10.74
CA GLU A 186 -16.41 1.82 11.56
C GLU A 186 -15.32 1.17 12.42
N VAL A 187 -15.61 0.03 13.04
CA VAL A 187 -14.62 -0.76 13.79
C VAL A 187 -13.52 -1.27 12.87
N THR A 188 -13.87 -1.68 11.64
CA THR A 188 -12.89 -2.08 10.62
C THR A 188 -12.02 -0.91 10.19
N THR A 189 -12.60 0.26 9.98
CA THR A 189 -11.84 1.48 9.67
C THR A 189 -10.88 1.82 10.80
N LEU A 190 -11.33 1.80 12.05
CA LEU A 190 -10.48 2.04 13.21
C LEU A 190 -9.34 1.02 13.30
N ALA A 191 -9.63 -0.27 13.09
CA ALA A 191 -8.62 -1.32 13.09
C ALA A 191 -7.56 -1.09 12.01
N ASN A 192 -7.96 -0.65 10.81
CA ASN A 192 -7.02 -0.26 9.76
C ASN A 192 -6.16 0.94 10.17
N GLU A 193 -6.72 1.96 10.82
CA GLU A 193 -5.96 3.12 11.31
C GLU A 193 -4.92 2.73 12.36
N ILE A 194 -5.27 1.83 13.29
CA ILE A 194 -4.36 1.32 14.34
C ILE A 194 -3.18 0.56 13.73
N MET A 195 -3.39 -0.11 12.59
CA MET A 195 -2.35 -0.85 11.88
C MET A 195 -1.45 0.03 11.00
N LYS A 196 -1.73 1.34 10.89
CA LYS A 196 -0.85 2.24 10.15
C LYS A 196 0.42 2.52 10.93
N GLU A 197 1.51 2.71 10.18
CA GLU A 197 2.83 3.01 10.72
C GLU A 197 2.83 4.21 11.67
N GLN A 198 2.08 5.27 11.35
CA GLN A 198 1.96 6.47 12.19
C GLN A 198 1.42 6.16 13.59
N PHE A 199 0.44 5.24 13.70
CA PHE A 199 -0.07 4.81 14.99
C PHE A 199 0.96 3.95 15.71
N MET A 200 1.56 2.98 15.01
CA MET A 200 2.56 2.06 15.58
C MET A 200 3.80 2.80 16.14
N GLN A 201 4.24 3.87 15.48
CA GLN A 201 5.37 4.70 15.96
C GLN A 201 5.06 5.45 17.27
N HIS A 202 3.79 5.66 17.61
CA HIS A 202 3.34 6.42 18.77
C HIS A 202 2.39 5.63 19.69
N GLU A 203 2.36 4.30 19.55
CA GLU A 203 1.37 3.42 20.19
C GLU A 203 1.31 3.63 21.71
N ALA A 204 2.47 3.63 22.39
CA ALA A 204 2.52 3.75 23.84
C ALA A 204 1.90 5.07 24.36
N ALA A 205 2.19 6.19 23.67
CA ALA A 205 1.67 7.50 24.04
C ALA A 205 0.17 7.60 23.75
N LEU A 206 -0.28 7.08 22.60
CA LEU A 206 -1.68 7.07 22.20
C LEU A 206 -2.50 6.17 23.12
N ASN A 207 -2.06 4.93 23.39
CA ASN A 207 -2.74 4.01 24.29
C ASN A 207 -2.85 4.56 25.72
N ALA A 208 -1.84 5.28 26.22
CA ALA A 208 -1.92 5.94 27.52
C ALA A 208 -3.02 7.02 27.57
N GLN A 209 -3.22 7.77 26.49
CA GLN A 209 -4.29 8.76 26.40
C GLN A 209 -5.67 8.12 26.15
N LEU A 210 -5.75 7.13 25.26
CA LEU A 210 -6.98 6.41 24.91
C LEU A 210 -7.52 5.57 26.08
N SER A 211 -6.65 5.09 26.97
CA SER A 211 -7.09 4.35 28.17
C SER A 211 -7.67 5.28 29.25
N ASN A 212 -7.50 6.60 29.12
CA ASN A 212 -8.05 7.57 30.06
C ASN A 212 -9.49 7.96 29.65
N SER A 213 -10.47 7.27 30.24
CA SER A 213 -11.90 7.48 29.96
C SER A 213 -12.39 8.90 30.25
N GLN A 214 -11.80 9.60 31.22
CA GLN A 214 -12.13 11.00 31.52
C GLN A 214 -11.61 11.96 30.43
N LEU A 215 -10.40 11.73 29.94
CA LEU A 215 -9.84 12.51 28.84
C LEU A 215 -10.65 12.31 27.56
N LEU A 216 -10.98 11.06 27.21
CA LEU A 216 -11.79 10.73 26.04
C LEU A 216 -13.20 11.34 26.11
N SER A 217 -13.87 11.24 27.26
CA SER A 217 -15.20 11.83 27.44
C SER A 217 -15.17 13.36 27.37
N LYS A 218 -14.14 14.00 27.93
CA LYS A 218 -13.93 15.45 27.79
C LYS A 218 -13.69 15.83 26.33
N TYR A 219 -12.81 15.13 25.64
CA TYR A 219 -12.50 15.38 24.23
C TYR A 219 -13.73 15.20 23.34
N ARG A 220 -14.51 14.13 23.54
CA ARG A 220 -15.77 13.91 22.84
C ARG A 220 -16.78 15.04 23.06
N ARG A 221 -16.90 15.52 24.31
CA ARG A 221 -17.78 16.63 24.64
C ARG A 221 -17.36 17.92 23.94
N GLU A 222 -16.06 18.22 23.90
CA GLU A 222 -15.53 19.38 23.18
C GLU A 222 -15.78 19.28 21.68
N LEU A 223 -15.60 18.09 21.07
CA LEU A 223 -15.89 17.88 19.66
C LEU A 223 -17.39 18.01 19.34
N SER A 224 -18.27 17.42 20.17
CA SER A 224 -19.72 17.59 20.01
C SER A 224 -20.10 19.07 20.12
N ALA A 225 -19.62 19.78 21.13
CA ALA A 225 -19.92 21.20 21.29
C ALA A 225 -19.46 22.04 20.09
N ARG A 226 -18.29 21.74 19.51
CA ARG A 226 -17.81 22.40 18.28
C ARG A 226 -18.67 22.04 17.07
N ARG A 227 -19.05 20.77 16.91
CA ARG A 227 -19.96 20.30 15.85
C ARG A 227 -21.30 20.99 15.95
N ASP A 228 -21.88 21.04 17.14
CA ASP A 228 -23.21 21.60 17.38
C ASP A 228 -23.20 23.13 17.16
N ASN A 229 -22.13 23.83 17.58
CA ASN A 229 -21.92 25.24 17.28
C ASN A 229 -21.79 25.49 15.76
N ALA A 230 -20.95 24.73 15.06
CA ALA A 230 -20.80 24.85 13.60
C ALA A 230 -22.12 24.56 12.87
N SER A 231 -22.87 23.55 13.31
CA SER A 231 -24.19 23.19 12.77
C SER A 231 -25.17 24.35 12.95
N GLN A 232 -25.18 24.98 14.13
CA GLN A 232 -26.04 26.12 14.43
C GLN A 232 -25.71 27.33 13.55
N ILE A 233 -24.42 27.64 13.35
CA ILE A 233 -23.98 28.71 12.44
C ILE A 233 -24.49 28.46 11.02
N ILE A 234 -24.38 27.23 10.52
CA ILE A 234 -24.85 26.88 9.17
C ILE A 234 -26.38 26.97 9.07
N ILE A 235 -27.11 26.48 10.08
CA ILE A 235 -28.57 26.56 10.14
C ILE A 235 -29.04 28.03 10.16
N GLU A 236 -28.40 28.88 10.96
CA GLU A 236 -28.73 30.30 11.04
C GLU A 236 -28.42 31.01 9.72
N ALA A 237 -27.25 30.77 9.12
CA ALA A 237 -26.91 31.30 7.81
C ALA A 237 -27.90 30.87 6.72
N ALA A 238 -28.34 29.60 6.74
CA ALA A 238 -29.35 29.08 5.82
C ALA A 238 -30.71 29.76 5.99
N LYS A 239 -31.14 29.99 7.24
CA LYS A 239 -32.38 30.74 7.56
C LYS A 239 -32.30 32.19 7.10
N THR A 240 -31.18 32.86 7.36
CA THR A 240 -30.96 34.25 6.92
C THR A 240 -30.95 34.34 5.39
N PHE A 241 -30.35 33.38 4.72
CA PHE A 241 -30.35 33.31 3.26
C PHE A 241 -31.77 33.09 2.70
N ASP A 242 -32.53 32.13 3.23
CA ASP A 242 -33.93 31.88 2.85
C ASP A 242 -34.83 33.11 3.05
N ALA A 243 -34.67 33.81 4.18
CA ALA A 243 -35.37 35.07 4.45
C ALA A 243 -34.98 36.15 3.45
N SER A 244 -33.69 36.30 3.14
CA SER A 244 -33.18 37.30 2.18
C SER A 244 -33.70 37.04 0.77
N ILE A 245 -33.79 35.78 0.34
CA ILE A 245 -34.38 35.44 -0.96
C ILE A 245 -35.87 35.76 -0.98
N THR A 246 -36.58 35.51 0.11
CA THR A 246 -38.02 35.80 0.21
C THR A 246 -38.31 37.31 0.21
N GLU A 247 -37.42 38.12 0.81
CA GLU A 247 -37.60 39.56 0.94
C GLU A 247 -37.08 40.36 -0.27
N LEU A 248 -35.97 39.94 -0.88
CA LEU A 248 -35.26 40.73 -1.89
C LEU A 248 -35.52 40.26 -3.34
N CYS A 249 -36.10 39.07 -3.54
CA CYS A 249 -36.36 38.54 -4.88
C CYS A 249 -37.86 38.37 -5.13
N ASP A 250 -38.41 39.12 -6.09
CA ASP A 250 -39.84 39.07 -6.44
C ASP A 250 -40.33 37.65 -6.81
N ASN A 251 -39.45 36.84 -7.42
CA ASN A 251 -39.73 35.46 -7.82
C ASN A 251 -39.08 34.41 -6.88
N GLY A 252 -38.60 34.83 -5.71
CA GLY A 252 -37.94 33.98 -4.71
C GLY A 252 -36.82 33.12 -5.30
N TYR A 253 -36.87 31.82 -5.05
CA TYR A 253 -35.87 30.86 -5.57
C TYR A 253 -35.90 30.69 -7.09
N ALA A 254 -36.95 31.12 -7.80
CA ALA A 254 -37.00 31.03 -9.27
C ALA A 254 -36.08 32.05 -9.96
N THR A 255 -35.52 33.03 -9.22
CA THR A 255 -34.48 33.94 -9.68
C THR A 255 -33.18 33.21 -10.06
N PHE A 256 -32.93 32.01 -9.53
CA PHE A 256 -31.72 31.24 -9.80
C PHE A 256 -31.97 30.09 -10.76
N SER A 257 -30.96 29.73 -11.55
CA SER A 257 -31.03 28.55 -12.41
C SER A 257 -31.16 27.31 -11.57
N ARG A 258 -32.23 26.52 -11.81
CA ARG A 258 -32.60 25.36 -10.98
C ARG A 258 -32.85 25.71 -9.51
N GLY A 259 -33.12 26.97 -9.18
CA GLY A 259 -33.23 27.42 -7.79
C GLY A 259 -34.36 26.74 -7.02
N GLY A 260 -35.56 26.61 -7.59
CA GLY A 260 -36.65 25.86 -6.95
C GLY A 260 -36.43 24.33 -6.89
N GLN A 261 -35.64 23.76 -7.81
CA GLN A 261 -35.45 22.31 -7.91
C GLN A 261 -34.25 21.80 -7.10
N VAL A 262 -33.21 22.62 -6.91
CA VAL A 262 -31.94 22.22 -6.30
C VAL A 262 -31.60 23.11 -5.09
N LEU A 263 -31.65 24.43 -5.26
CA LEU A 263 -31.24 25.37 -4.20
C LEU A 263 -32.22 25.36 -3.03
N GLN A 264 -33.52 25.49 -3.29
CA GLN A 264 -34.54 25.53 -2.23
C GLN A 264 -34.58 24.23 -1.41
N PRO A 265 -34.58 23.02 -2.00
CA PRO A 265 -34.48 21.78 -1.23
C PRO A 265 -33.16 21.66 -0.47
N PHE A 266 -32.05 22.18 -1.01
CA PHE A 266 -30.77 22.20 -0.32
C PHE A 266 -30.79 23.12 0.91
N ILE A 267 -31.23 24.37 0.78
CA ILE A 267 -31.35 25.30 1.91
C ILE A 267 -32.33 24.75 2.96
N SER A 268 -33.46 24.16 2.54
CA SER A 268 -34.40 23.50 3.45
C SER A 268 -33.75 22.33 4.21
N ARG A 269 -32.91 21.52 3.55
CA ARG A 269 -32.13 20.47 4.22
C ARG A 269 -31.14 21.04 5.24
N LEU A 270 -30.41 22.10 4.90
CA LEU A 270 -29.50 22.78 5.83
C LEU A 270 -30.24 23.28 7.07
N MET A 271 -31.40 23.92 6.90
CA MET A 271 -32.21 24.40 8.03
C MET A 271 -32.71 23.28 8.95
N ASN A 272 -32.85 22.06 8.43
CA ASN A 272 -33.26 20.87 9.16
C ASN A 272 -32.06 20.03 9.67
N GLY A 273 -30.83 20.53 9.54
CA GLY A 273 -29.62 19.87 10.05
C GLY A 273 -29.01 18.81 9.12
N ASP A 274 -29.45 18.72 7.86
CA ASP A 274 -28.83 17.86 6.85
C ASP A 274 -27.85 18.65 5.98
N PHE A 275 -26.56 18.47 6.26
CA PHE A 275 -25.44 19.21 5.65
C PHE A 275 -24.82 18.54 4.43
N ARG A 276 -25.49 17.55 3.82
CA ARG A 276 -24.98 16.88 2.61
C ARG A 276 -24.98 17.82 1.40
N GLU A 277 -23.83 17.90 0.73
CA GLU A 277 -23.66 18.72 -0.48
C GLU A 277 -24.71 18.38 -1.57
N PRO A 278 -25.16 19.37 -2.35
CA PRO A 278 -26.05 19.12 -3.48
C PRO A 278 -25.29 18.44 -4.63
N SER A 279 -25.98 17.57 -5.37
CA SER A 279 -25.42 16.82 -6.50
C SER A 279 -25.10 17.69 -7.73
N ASP A 280 -25.67 18.89 -7.80
CA ASP A 280 -25.67 19.74 -9.00
C ASP A 280 -25.25 21.18 -8.67
N SER A 281 -24.55 21.83 -9.61
CA SER A 281 -24.13 23.23 -9.49
C SER A 281 -25.24 24.22 -9.88
N ILE A 282 -25.30 25.36 -9.18
CA ILE A 282 -26.31 26.43 -9.36
C ILE A 282 -25.63 27.70 -9.92
N LYS A 283 -26.30 28.42 -10.83
CA LYS A 283 -25.85 29.71 -11.39
C LYS A 283 -26.95 30.77 -11.26
N ILE A 284 -26.56 32.04 -11.09
CA ILE A 284 -27.48 33.19 -11.10
C ILE A 284 -28.01 33.37 -12.52
N ILE A 285 -29.33 33.45 -12.69
CA ILE A 285 -29.94 33.90 -13.94
C ILE A 285 -30.14 35.40 -13.78
N GLY A 286 -29.65 36.17 -14.76
CA GLY A 286 -29.48 37.63 -14.68
C GLY A 286 -30.72 38.38 -14.23
#